data_AF-A0AAN8XCG3-F1
#
_entry.id   AF-A0AAN8XCG3-F1
#
_cell.length_a   1.000
_cell.length_b   1.000
_cell.length_c   1.000
_cell.angle_alpha   90.00
_cell.angle_beta   90.00
_cell.angle_gamma   90.00
#
_symmetry.space_group_name_H-M   'P 1'
#
loop_
_entity.id
_entity.type
_entity.pdbx_description
1 polymer ?
#
loop_
_entity_poly.entity_id
_entity_poly.type
_entity_poly.pdbx_seq_one_letter_code
_entity_poly.pdbx_strand_id
1 'polypeptide(L)'
;MAGRPQKYVWHGSDLLGERSLSSYCDAWNSESREAVGVASSLLKNRLLGQEKLGCHNSFVVLCIEATSHARLRKRRHAGSQEENMTEEEYHELLNFIDLSSGEA
;
A
#
# COMPACT_ATOMS: atom_id res chain seq x y z
N MET A 1 -31.29 -16.95 3.63
CA MET A 1 -30.87 -17.25 5.01
C MET A 1 -29.80 -16.25 5.40
N ALA A 2 -30.10 -15.26 6.25
CA ALA A 2 -29.09 -14.30 6.69
C ALA A 2 -28.23 -14.95 7.78
N GLY A 3 -27.06 -15.46 7.39
CA GLY A 3 -26.07 -15.97 8.32
C GLY A 3 -25.53 -14.85 9.22
N ARG A 4 -25.11 -15.20 10.43
CA ARG A 4 -24.41 -14.27 11.34
C ARG A 4 -23.16 -13.71 10.63
N PRO A 5 -22.88 -12.39 10.69
CA PRO A 5 -21.69 -11.82 10.07
C PRO A 5 -20.42 -12.45 10.66
N GLN A 6 -19.53 -12.92 9.78
CA GLN A 6 -18.26 -13.51 10.17
C GLN A 6 -17.33 -12.44 10.73
N LYS A 7 -16.81 -12.65 11.95
CA LYS A 7 -15.97 -11.68 12.68
C LYS A 7 -14.48 -11.96 12.43
N TYR A 8 -14.07 -11.77 11.19
CA TYR A 8 -12.68 -11.93 10.75
C TYR A 8 -12.18 -10.67 10.06
N VAL A 9 -10.87 -10.48 10.06
CA VAL A 9 -10.16 -9.44 9.32
C VAL A 9 -9.18 -10.10 8.35
N TRP A 10 -9.22 -9.70 7.09
CA TRP A 10 -8.19 -10.04 6.11
C TRP A 10 -6.91 -9.22 6.39
N HIS A 11 -5.74 -9.87 6.35
CA HIS A 11 -4.44 -9.15 6.41
C HIS A 11 -3.37 -9.69 5.47
N GLY A 12 -3.39 -10.99 5.11
CA GLY A 12 -2.48 -11.55 4.08
C GLY A 12 -0.98 -11.46 4.42
N SER A 13 -0.66 -11.43 5.71
CA SER A 13 0.70 -11.29 6.24
C SER A 13 1.02 -12.35 7.30
N ASP A 14 2.30 -12.54 7.59
CA ASP A 14 2.76 -13.38 8.69
C ASP A 14 2.62 -12.66 10.06
N LEU A 15 3.14 -13.28 11.13
CA LEU A 15 3.10 -12.73 12.49
C LEU A 15 3.91 -11.45 12.68
N LEU A 16 4.87 -11.17 11.80
CA LEU A 16 5.70 -9.97 11.82
C LEU A 16 5.13 -8.86 10.92
N GLY A 17 4.07 -9.15 10.17
CA GLY A 17 3.47 -8.22 9.22
C GLY A 17 4.09 -8.30 7.83
N GLU A 18 4.97 -9.26 7.57
CA GLU A 18 5.55 -9.46 6.24
C GLU A 18 4.54 -10.11 5.30
N ARG A 19 4.59 -9.74 4.02
CA ARG A 19 3.64 -10.22 3.02
C ARG A 19 3.73 -11.74 2.84
N SER A 20 2.61 -12.43 2.97
CA SER A 20 2.53 -13.88 2.80
C SER A 20 2.26 -14.26 1.34
N LEU A 21 3.33 -14.43 0.55
CA LEU A 21 3.26 -14.71 -0.90
C LEU A 21 2.48 -15.98 -1.30
N SER A 22 2.17 -16.88 -0.37
CA SER A 22 1.40 -18.09 -0.64
C SER A 22 -0.03 -18.03 -0.08
N SER A 23 -0.40 -16.97 0.65
CA SER A 23 -1.71 -16.86 1.30
C SER A 23 -2.20 -15.43 1.45
N TYR A 24 -2.40 -14.77 0.30
CA TYR A 24 -2.85 -13.39 0.17
C TYR A 24 -3.77 -13.20 -1.05
N CYS A 25 -4.54 -14.25 -1.38
CA CYS A 25 -5.57 -14.24 -2.42
C CYS A 25 -5.08 -13.73 -3.79
N ASP A 26 -3.92 -14.22 -4.25
CA ASP A 26 -3.28 -13.78 -5.51
C ASP A 26 -3.13 -12.26 -5.59
N ALA A 27 -2.54 -11.68 -4.54
CA ALA A 27 -2.47 -10.23 -4.34
C ALA A 27 -3.85 -9.55 -4.31
N TRP A 28 -4.80 -10.16 -3.59
CA TRP A 28 -6.19 -9.70 -3.42
C TRP A 28 -7.06 -9.71 -4.70
N ASN A 29 -6.65 -10.44 -5.74
CA ASN A 29 -7.36 -10.50 -7.03
C ASN A 29 -8.20 -11.76 -7.22
N SER A 30 -8.26 -12.64 -6.23
CA SER A 30 -8.98 -13.91 -6.31
C SER A 30 -10.13 -13.96 -5.31
N GLU A 31 -11.31 -14.39 -5.77
CA GLU A 31 -12.46 -14.76 -4.95
C GLU A 31 -12.74 -16.28 -4.98
N SER A 32 -11.81 -17.07 -5.53
CA SER A 32 -11.94 -18.52 -5.66
C SER A 32 -12.04 -19.21 -4.29
N ARG A 33 -12.69 -20.38 -4.26
CA ARG A 33 -12.74 -21.24 -3.06
C ARG A 33 -11.42 -21.97 -2.83
N GLU A 34 -10.68 -22.20 -3.90
CA GLU A 34 -9.41 -22.92 -3.95
C GLU A 34 -8.24 -22.01 -3.55
N ALA A 35 -8.31 -20.72 -3.88
CA ALA A 35 -7.36 -19.73 -3.41
C ALA A 35 -7.53 -19.46 -1.90
N VAL A 36 -6.41 -19.20 -1.23
CA VAL A 36 -6.37 -18.97 0.22
C VAL A 36 -5.74 -17.62 0.57
N GLY A 37 -6.29 -17.00 1.62
CA GLY A 37 -5.74 -15.82 2.28
C GLY A 37 -5.52 -16.12 3.76
N VAL A 38 -4.64 -15.34 4.42
CA VAL A 38 -4.56 -15.32 5.88
C VAL A 38 -5.47 -14.23 6.44
N ALA A 39 -6.31 -14.63 7.40
CA ALA A 39 -7.19 -13.76 8.16
C ALA A 39 -7.10 -14.04 9.66
N SER A 40 -7.53 -13.07 10.47
CA SER A 40 -7.51 -13.15 11.92
C SER A 40 -8.92 -13.09 12.51
N SER A 41 -9.23 -13.96 13.47
CA SER A 41 -10.49 -13.90 14.20
C SER A 41 -10.49 -12.75 15.21
N LEU A 42 -11.44 -11.81 15.08
CA LEU A 42 -11.63 -10.72 16.05
C LEU A 42 -12.09 -11.23 17.42
N LEU A 43 -12.69 -12.43 17.49
CA LEU A 43 -13.09 -13.05 18.75
C LEU A 43 -11.90 -13.47 19.62
N LYS A 44 -10.71 -13.58 19.01
CA LYS A 44 -9.46 -13.90 19.71
C LYS A 44 -8.68 -12.66 20.14
N ASN A 45 -9.20 -11.46 19.90
CA ASN A 45 -8.53 -10.18 20.18
C ASN A 45 -7.12 -10.07 19.57
N ARG A 46 -6.94 -10.55 18.33
CA ARG A 46 -5.69 -10.44 17.57
C ARG A 46 -5.97 -9.93 16.16
N LEU A 47 -4.99 -9.24 15.57
CA LEU A 47 -5.08 -8.74 14.20
C LEU A 47 -4.28 -9.57 13.19
N LEU A 48 -3.24 -10.28 13.63
CA LEU A 48 -2.36 -11.10 12.78
C LEU A 48 -2.47 -12.61 13.10
N GLY A 49 -3.68 -13.08 13.44
CA GLY A 49 -3.98 -14.52 13.53
C GLY A 49 -3.66 -15.23 12.21
N GLN A 50 -3.17 -16.47 12.24
CA GLN A 50 -2.66 -17.16 11.06
C GLN A 50 -3.69 -18.15 10.48
N GLU A 51 -4.98 -17.81 10.52
CA GLU A 51 -6.03 -18.65 9.97
C GLU A 51 -6.08 -18.56 8.44
N LYS A 52 -5.77 -19.66 7.75
CA LYS A 52 -5.91 -19.76 6.28
C LYS A 52 -7.36 -20.03 5.92
N LEU A 53 -7.99 -19.08 5.22
CA LEU A 53 -9.39 -19.12 4.84
C LEU A 53 -9.52 -18.91 3.33
N GLY A 54 -10.55 -19.50 2.73
CA GLY A 54 -10.78 -19.38 1.28
C GLY A 54 -11.15 -17.95 0.88
N CYS A 55 -10.67 -17.49 -0.28
CA CYS A 55 -10.80 -16.10 -0.69
C CYS A 55 -12.24 -15.67 -1.05
N HIS A 56 -13.13 -16.63 -1.31
CA HIS A 56 -14.59 -16.40 -1.46
C HIS A 56 -15.29 -15.84 -0.20
N ASN A 57 -14.63 -15.82 0.97
CA ASN A 57 -15.23 -15.30 2.19
C ASN A 57 -15.19 -13.76 2.26
N SER A 58 -16.31 -13.16 2.64
CA SER A 58 -16.40 -11.72 2.91
C SER A 58 -16.07 -11.42 4.36
N PHE A 59 -14.87 -10.88 4.61
CA PHE A 59 -14.41 -10.45 5.92
C PHE A 59 -14.14 -8.94 5.97
N VAL A 60 -13.85 -8.42 7.15
CA VAL A 60 -13.52 -7.00 7.35
C VAL A 60 -12.14 -6.69 6.74
N VAL A 61 -12.00 -5.52 6.12
CA VAL A 61 -10.71 -4.93 5.73
C VAL A 61 -10.50 -3.68 6.58
N LEU A 62 -9.31 -3.55 7.16
CA LEU A 62 -8.95 -2.41 7.98
C LEU A 62 -8.12 -1.42 7.16
N CYS A 63 -8.35 -0.13 7.38
CA CYS A 63 -7.53 0.94 6.84
C CYS A 63 -6.69 1.52 7.98
N ILE A 64 -5.42 1.80 7.70
CA ILE A 64 -4.49 2.43 8.66
C ILE A 64 -4.06 3.81 8.14
N GLU A 65 -3.89 4.78 9.04
CA GLU A 65 -3.26 6.05 8.70
C GLU A 65 -1.74 5.83 8.57
N ALA A 66 -1.22 5.80 7.35
CA ALA A 66 0.21 5.58 7.11
C ALA A 66 1.09 6.80 7.50
N THR A 67 0.55 8.02 7.39
CA THR A 67 1.25 9.25 7.76
C THR A 67 0.30 10.27 8.34
N SER A 68 0.76 11.03 9.35
CA SER A 68 -0.05 12.07 9.98
C SER A 68 -0.45 13.17 9.00
N HIS A 69 -1.70 13.64 9.07
CA HIS A 69 -2.18 14.82 8.34
C HIS A 69 -1.31 16.08 8.49
N ALA A 70 -0.63 16.26 9.63
CA ALA A 70 0.28 17.39 9.86
C ALA A 70 1.47 17.43 8.88
N ARG A 71 2.01 16.25 8.52
CA ARG A 71 3.08 16.13 7.53
C ARG A 71 2.61 16.51 6.13
N LEU A 72 1.35 16.18 5.78
CA LEU A 72 0.74 16.58 4.50
C LEU A 72 0.52 18.09 4.43
N ARG A 73 0.08 18.74 5.52
CA ARG A 73 -0.07 20.21 5.56
C ARG A 73 1.27 20.92 5.40
N LYS A 74 2.34 20.40 6.03
CA LYS A 74 3.70 20.93 5.85
C LYS A 74 4.17 20.77 4.41
N ARG A 75 3.90 19.63 3.75
CA ARG A 75 4.21 19.43 2.33
C ARG A 75 3.42 20.38 1.42
N ARG A 76 2.14 20.64 1.71
CA ARG A 76 1.36 21.63 0.95
C ARG A 76 1.87 23.05 1.12
N HIS A 77 2.38 23.40 2.29
CA HIS A 77 2.98 24.71 2.53
C HIS A 77 4.40 24.83 1.97
N ALA A 78 5.16 23.73 1.92
CA ALA A 78 6.48 23.68 1.28
C ALA A 78 6.38 23.57 -0.25
N GLY A 79 5.32 22.96 -0.77
CA GLY A 79 5.04 22.80 -2.21
C GLY A 79 4.39 24.02 -2.86
N SER A 80 4.38 25.18 -2.19
CA SER A 80 4.05 26.47 -2.83
C SER A 80 5.28 27.19 -3.41
N GLN A 81 6.46 26.55 -3.40
CA GLN A 81 7.66 26.98 -4.11
C GLN A 81 8.21 25.84 -4.98
N GLU A 82 7.35 25.22 -5.79
CA GLU A 82 7.83 24.68 -7.07
C GLU A 82 7.83 25.86 -8.04
N GLU A 83 8.93 26.61 -8.08
CA GLU A 83 9.20 27.48 -9.22
C GLU A 83 9.39 26.54 -10.43
N ASN A 84 8.34 26.42 -11.26
CA ASN A 84 8.46 25.82 -12.58
C ASN A 84 9.61 26.56 -13.29
N MET A 85 10.70 25.85 -13.59
CA MET A 85 11.73 26.39 -14.50
C MET A 85 11.04 26.79 -15.80
N THR A 86 11.36 27.98 -16.28
CA THR A 86 10.87 28.37 -17.60
C THR A 86 11.55 27.49 -18.66
N GLU A 87 10.95 27.41 -19.85
CA GLU A 87 11.51 26.63 -20.96
C GLU A 87 12.94 27.07 -21.28
N GLU A 88 13.22 28.37 -21.14
CA GLU A 88 14.54 28.96 -21.33
C GLU A 88 15.57 28.47 -20.31
N GLU A 89 15.20 28.41 -19.03
CA GLU A 89 16.09 27.94 -17.94
C GLU A 89 16.42 26.45 -18.11
N TYR A 90 15.45 25.64 -18.56
CA TYR A 90 15.67 24.23 -18.89
C TYR A 90 16.63 24.08 -20.09
N HIS A 91 16.49 24.91 -21.12
CA HIS A 91 17.38 24.92 -22.27
C HIS A 91 18.81 25.36 -21.92
N GLU A 92 18.98 26.33 -21.02
CA GLU A 92 20.30 26.72 -20.52
C GLU A 92 20.97 25.59 -19.73
N LEU A 93 20.21 24.88 -18.91
CA LEU A 93 20.70 23.71 -18.17
C LEU A 93 21.16 22.58 -19.09
N LEU A 94 20.38 22.26 -20.14
CA LEU A 94 20.75 21.25 -21.13
C LEU A 94 22.06 21.61 -21.85
N ASN A 95 22.19 22.87 -22.27
CA ASN A 95 23.43 23.36 -22.92
C ASN A 95 24.64 23.28 -21.98
N PHE A 96 24.45 23.56 -20.69
CA PHE A 96 25.51 23.45 -19.69
C PHE A 96 25.96 21.99 -19.48
N ILE A 97 25.02 21.03 -19.46
CA ILE A 97 25.30 19.60 -19.31
C ILE A 97 26.05 19.06 -20.54
N ASP A 98 25.65 19.48 -21.75
CA ASP A 98 26.30 19.04 -22.99
C ASP A 98 27.75 19.57 -23.09
N LEU A 99 28.00 20.82 -22.70
CA LEU A 99 29.34 21.43 -22.67
C LEU A 99 30.27 20.79 -21.63
N SER A 100 29.72 20.23 -20.53
CA SER A 100 30.52 19.52 -19.52
C SER A 100 30.82 18.07 -19.88
N SER A 101 30.15 17.51 -20.90
CA SER A 101 30.36 16.14 -21.37
C SER A 101 31.41 16.02 -22.49
N GLY A 102 31.97 17.16 -22.91
CA GLY A 102 33.00 17.29 -23.96
C GLY A 102 34.45 17.33 -23.49
N GLU A 103 34.77 16.88 -22.26
CA GLU A 103 36.15 16.60 -21.84
C GLU A 103 36.30 15.13 -21.39
N ALA A 104 36.45 14.24 -22.38
CA ALA A 104 37.22 13.00 -22.32
C ALA A 104 37.55 12.51 -23.73
#